data_AF-A0A940UL71-F1
#
_entry.id   AF-A0A940UL71-F1
#
_cell.length_a   1.000
_cell.length_b   1.000
_cell.length_c   1.000
_cell.angle_alpha   90.00
_cell.angle_beta   90.00
_cell.angle_gamma   90.00
#
_symmetry.space_group_name_H-M   'P 1'
#
loop_
_entity.id
_entity.type
_entity.pdbx_description
1 polymer ?
#
loop_
_entity_poly.entity_id
_entity_poly.type
_entity_poly.pdbx_seq_one_letter_code
_entity_poly.pdbx_strand_id
1 'polypeptide(L)' 'MIKIDDLMSGIMRYGRGNMQDLVARTKSPGDVISYIQAERYLEFTNLISYVTTDMIDFKKKTDFIATPVQEL' A
#
# COMPACT_ATOMS: atom_id res chain seq x y z
N MET A 1 15.13 16.63 10.45
CA MET A 1 14.50 15.30 10.38
C MET A 1 13.72 15.24 9.08
N ILE A 2 14.10 14.36 8.16
CA ILE A 2 13.41 14.21 6.86
C ILE A 2 11.99 13.69 7.13
N LYS A 3 10.99 14.24 6.44
CA LYS A 3 9.61 13.81 6.60
C LYS A 3 9.41 12.40 6.04
N ILE A 4 8.54 11.63 6.69
CA ILE A 4 8.22 10.26 6.28
C ILE A 4 7.64 10.22 4.87
N ASP A 5 6.73 11.14 4.52
CA ASP A 5 6.11 11.20 3.18
C ASP A 5 7.12 11.45 2.06
N ASP A 6 8.13 12.29 2.33
CA ASP A 6 9.22 12.57 1.39
C ASP A 6 10.09 11.31 1.19
N LEU A 7 10.35 10.56 2.27
CA LEU A 7 11.09 9.29 2.21
C LEU A 7 10.30 8.22 1.47
N MET A 8 9.00 8.06 1.74
CA MET A 8 8.15 7.11 1.04
C MET A 8 8.07 7.42 -0.46
N SER A 9 7.83 8.69 -0.81
CA SER A 9 7.83 9.15 -2.20
C SER A 9 9.18 8.93 -2.87
N GLY A 10 10.27 9.18 -2.15
CA GLY A 10 11.63 8.93 -2.61
C GLY A 10 11.91 7.44 -2.85
N ILE A 11 11.49 6.56 -1.94
CA ILE A 11 11.64 5.11 -2.07
C ILE A 11 10.89 4.61 -3.31
N MET A 12 9.65 5.08 -3.52
CA MET A 12 8.84 4.70 -4.68
C MET A 12 9.44 5.17 -6.01
N ARG A 13 10.06 6.36 -6.05
CA ARG A 13 10.59 6.96 -7.29
C ARG A 13 12.02 6.54 -7.61
N TYR A 14 12.87 6.46 -6.59
CA TYR A 14 14.33 6.30 -6.76
C TYR A 14 14.83 4.97 -6.19
N GLY A 15 13.99 4.21 -5.51
CA GLY A 15 14.36 2.92 -4.91
C GLY A 15 15.02 3.07 -3.54
N ARG A 16 14.98 1.97 -2.79
CA ARG A 16 15.45 1.89 -1.40
C ARG A 16 16.92 2.26 -1.25
N GLY A 17 17.79 1.70 -2.09
CA GLY A 17 19.25 1.92 -2.00
C GLY A 17 19.64 3.40 -2.13
N ASN A 18 19.02 4.13 -3.05
CA ASN A 18 19.30 5.56 -3.24
C ASN A 18 18.84 6.39 -2.03
N MET A 19 17.69 6.05 -1.44
CA MET A 19 17.20 6.74 -0.24
C MET A 19 18.01 6.39 1.01
N GLN A 20 18.49 5.14 1.12
CA GLN A 20 19.42 4.73 2.19
C GLN A 20 20.72 5.52 2.12
N ASP A 21 21.31 5.65 0.93
CA ASP A 21 22.55 6.41 0.76
C ASP A 21 22.34 7.90 1.09
N LEU A 22 21.21 8.47 0.68
CA LEU A 22 20.83 9.85 1.03
C LEU A 22 20.72 10.05 2.55
N VAL A 23 20.03 9.15 3.25
CA VAL A 23 19.86 9.22 4.70
C VAL A 23 21.18 8.98 5.44
N ALA A 24 22.01 8.04 4.98
CA ALA A 24 23.32 7.77 5.57
C ALA A 24 24.25 8.99 5.50
N ARG A 25 24.16 9.78 4.43
CA ARG A 25 24.93 11.03 4.25
C ARG A 25 24.56 12.13 5.24
N THR A 26 23.35 12.14 5.80
CA THR A 26 22.96 13.16 6.79
C THR A 26 23.62 12.93 8.14
N LYS A 27 24.10 11.69 8.41
CA LYS A 27 24.71 11.27 9.69
C LYS A 27 23.82 11.59 10.90
N SER A 28 22.52 11.70 10.68
CA SER A 28 21.53 12.05 11.69
C SER A 28 20.75 10.81 12.11
N PRO A 29 20.84 10.39 13.39
CA PRO A 29 20.04 9.28 13.90
C PRO A 29 18.54 9.50 13.71
N GLY A 30 18.07 10.74 13.77
CA GLY A 30 16.67 11.08 13.54
C GLY A 30 16.21 10.75 12.12
N ASP A 31 17.04 11.03 11.11
CA ASP A 31 16.72 10.70 9.72
C ASP A 31 16.73 9.20 9.47
N VAL A 32 17.63 8.46 10.15
CA VAL A 32 17.65 6.98 10.12
C VAL A 32 16.35 6.41 10.71
N ILE A 33 15.88 6.94 11.84
CA ILE A 33 14.62 6.52 12.45
C ILE A 33 13.44 6.80 11.51
N SER A 34 13.38 8.00 10.91
CA SER A 34 12.34 8.35 9.95
C SER A 34 12.35 7.44 8.72
N TYR A 35 13.53 7.04 8.24
CA TYR A 35 13.66 6.09 7.12
C TYR A 35 13.13 4.70 7.46
N ILE A 36 13.48 4.17 8.64
CA ILE A 36 12.96 2.86 9.10
C ILE A 36 11.43 2.91 9.25
N GLN A 37 10.89 4.02 9.76
CA GLN A 37 9.43 4.20 9.85
C GLN A 37 8.78 4.21 8.46
N ALA A 38 9.34 4.93 7.49
CA ALA A 38 8.84 4.96 6.12
C ALA A 38 8.82 3.57 5.46
N GLU A 39 9.88 2.78 5.63
CA GLU A 39 9.94 1.38 5.15
C GLU A 39 8.84 0.52 5.78
N ARG A 40 8.61 0.64 7.10
CA ARG A 40 7.53 -0.10 7.78
C ARG A 40 6.16 0.30 7.26
N TYR A 41 5.91 1.59 7.04
CA TYR A 41 4.63 2.06 6.49
C TYR A 41 4.39 1.50 5.08
N LEU A 42 5.39 1.54 4.20
CA LEU A 42 5.29 0.96 2.87
C LEU A 42 4.98 -0.54 2.91
N GLU A 43 5.62 -1.28 3.81
CA GLU A 43 5.37 -2.72 3.96
C GLU A 43 3.96 -3.01 4.47
N PHE A 44 3.47 -2.23 5.45
CA PHE A 44 2.07 -2.32 5.90
C PHE A 44 1.08 -2.00 4.78
N THR A 45 1.34 -0.98 3.96
CA THR A 45 0.49 -0.66 2.81
C THR A 45 0.44 -1.82 1.81
N ASN A 46 1.58 -2.45 1.52
CA ASN A 46 1.63 -3.62 0.63
C ASN A 46 0.86 -4.81 1.22
N LEU A 47 1.03 -5.09 2.51
CA LEU A 47 0.32 -6.17 3.20
C LEU A 47 -1.19 -5.96 3.19
N ILE A 48 -1.68 -4.75 3.47
CA ILE A 48 -3.11 -4.43 3.42
C ILE A 48 -3.65 -4.55 2.00
N SER A 49 -2.89 -4.10 1.00
CA SER A 49 -3.28 -4.26 -0.42
C SER A 49 -3.42 -5.74 -0.80
N TYR A 50 -2.57 -6.61 -0.27
CA TYR A 50 -2.66 -8.05 -0.48
C TYR A 50 -3.93 -8.63 0.18
N VAL A 51 -4.15 -8.34 1.47
CA VAL A 51 -5.32 -8.80 2.23
C VAL A 51 -6.64 -8.33 1.62
N THR A 52 -6.70 -7.10 1.11
CA THR A 52 -7.91 -6.56 0.48
C THR A 52 -8.17 -7.15 -0.91
N THR A 53 -7.13 -7.51 -1.66
CA THR A 53 -7.30 -8.20 -2.96
C THR A 53 -7.86 -9.61 -2.77
N ASP A 54 -7.39 -10.34 -1.76
CA ASP A 54 -7.86 -11.70 -1.47
C ASP A 54 -9.27 -11.76 -0.86
N MET A 55 -9.79 -10.65 -0.31
CA MET A 55 -11.14 -10.58 0.29
C MET A 55 -12.23 -10.04 -0.64
N ILE A 56 -11.90 -9.59 -1.86
CA ILE A 56 -12.90 -9.12 -2.83
C ILE A 56 -13.14 -10.20 -3.89
N ASP A 57 -13.81 -11.29 -3.50
CA ASP A 57 -14.60 -12.13 -4.42
C ASP A 57 -16.07 -12.06 -4.00
N PHE A 58 -16.64 -10.85 -4.01
CA PHE A 58 -18.09 -10.70 -4.00
C PHE A 58 -18.61 -11.05 -5.39
N LYS A 59 -18.71 -12.34 -5.71
CA LYS A 59 -19.66 -12.81 -6.73
C LYS A 59 -21.05 -12.39 -6.28
N LYS A 60 -21.46 -11.21 -6.73
CA LYS A 60 -22.84 -10.74 -6.66
C LYS A 60 -23.66 -11.64 -7.59
N LYS A 61 -24.06 -12.80 -7.08
CA LYS A 61 -25.06 -13.64 -7.73
C LYS A 61 -26.40 -12.93 -7.53
N THR A 62 -26.74 -12.04 -8.46
CA THR A 62 -28.10 -11.52 -8.56
C THR A 62 -28.99 -12.67 -8.98
N ASP A 63 -29.61 -13.32 -8.00
CA ASP A 63 -30.89 -14.00 -8.23
C ASP A 63 -31.90 -12.91 -8.61
N PHE A 64 -32.34 -12.86 -9.86
CA PHE A 64 -33.68 -12.44 -10.30
C PHE A 64 -33.75 -12.37 -11.84
N ILE A 65 -34.05 -13.51 -12.48
CA ILE A 65 -35.00 -13.55 -13.60
C ILE A 65 -35.93 -14.72 -13.30
N ALA A 66 -36.92 -14.49 -12.43
CA ALA A 66 -38.10 -15.34 -12.40
C ALA A 66 -38.91 -15.01 -13.66
N THR A 67 -38.97 -15.97 -14.56
CA THR A 67 -39.71 -15.97 -15.83
C THR A 67 -41.17 -15.55 -15.61
N PRO A 68 -41.79 -14.74 -16.49
CA PRO A 68 -43.20 -14.41 -16.34
C PRO A 68 -44.05 -15.66 -16.58
N VAL A 69 -44.85 -16.05 -15.59
CA VAL A 69 -45.92 -17.04 -15.79
C VAL A 69 -47.11 -16.32 -16.41
N GLN A 70 -47.31 -16.53 -17.72
CA GLN A 70 -48.62 -16.34 -18.36
C GLN A 70 -49.41 -17.63 -18.12
N GLU A 71 -50.51 -17.55 -17.38
CA GLU A 71 -51.56 -18.56 -17.42
C GLU A 71 -52.82 -17.92 -18.02
N LEU A 72 -53.29 -18.54 -19.11
CA LEU A 72 -54.56 -18.33 -19.80
C LEU A 72 -55.67 -19.14 -19.10
#